data_AF-A0A7X1WRC5-F1
#
_entry.id   AF-A0A7X1WRC5-F1
#
_cell.length_a   1.000
_cell.length_b   1.000
_cell.length_c   1.000
_cell.angle_alpha   90.00
_cell.angle_beta   90.00
_cell.angle_gamma   90.00
#
_symmetry.space_group_name_H-M   'P 1'
#
loop_
_entity.id
_entity.type
_entity.pdbx_description
1 polymer ?
#
loop_
_entity_poly.entity_id
_entity_poly.type
_entity_poly.pdbx_seq_one_letter_code
_entity_poly.pdbx_strand_id
1 'polypeptide(L)'
;MAGYKVNKLCRMLQAAFPERFGFALTWSPENVYPVKGAWRSRRSELDVRAWHAHGTYVNEYGKAVHGMTVGSYSTITDLIRFQKLYVLPRDDEVDGYNGDAPPEPRKYIEFEE
;
A
#
# COMPACT_ATOMS: atom_id res chain seq x y z
N MET A 1 0.41 -19.73 -1.62
CA MET A 1 0.79 -18.92 -0.44
C MET A 1 1.48 -17.65 -0.93
N ALA A 2 1.21 -16.47 -0.35
CA ALA A 2 1.85 -15.22 -0.76
C ALA A 2 3.35 -15.23 -0.40
N GLY A 3 4.19 -14.59 -1.21
CA GLY A 3 5.64 -14.50 -0.96
C GLY A 3 5.97 -13.65 0.28
N TYR A 4 7.17 -13.80 0.85
CA TYR A 4 7.57 -13.08 2.07
C TYR A 4 7.48 -11.55 1.91
N LYS A 5 7.80 -11.02 0.71
CA LYS A 5 7.78 -9.59 0.40
C LYS A 5 6.38 -8.99 0.57
N VAL A 6 5.38 -9.65 -0.02
CA VAL A 6 3.97 -9.23 0.07
C VAL A 6 3.47 -9.30 1.51
N ASN A 7 3.81 -10.37 2.25
CA ASN A 7 3.45 -10.46 3.66
C ASN A 7 4.09 -9.34 4.50
N LYS A 8 5.36 -9.00 4.25
CA LYS A 8 6.04 -7.89 4.93
C LYS A 8 5.37 -6.56 4.59
N LEU A 9 5.05 -6.31 3.32
CA LEU A 9 4.31 -5.13 2.89
C LEU A 9 2.98 -4.99 3.64
N CYS A 10 2.16 -6.04 3.70
CA CYS A 10 0.87 -6.00 4.41
C CYS A 10 1.03 -5.66 5.89
N ARG A 11 2.08 -6.16 6.56
CA ARG A 11 2.37 -5.77 7.96
C ARG A 11 2.74 -4.29 8.09
N MET A 12 3.53 -3.78 7.14
CA MET A 12 3.89 -2.35 7.12
C MET A 12 2.67 -1.47 6.85
N LEU A 13 1.79 -1.88 5.92
CA LEU A 13 0.51 -1.19 5.66
C LEU A 13 -0.41 -1.23 6.88
N GLN A 14 -0.49 -2.37 7.58
CA GLN A 14 -1.27 -2.50 8.81
C GLN A 14 -0.77 -1.58 9.93
N ALA A 15 0.55 -1.39 10.02
CA ALA A 15 1.14 -0.49 11.01
C ALA A 15 0.99 0.99 10.64
N ALA A 16 1.10 1.33 9.35
CA ALA A 16 1.02 2.70 8.87
C ALA A 16 -0.43 3.21 8.75
N PHE A 17 -1.35 2.34 8.35
CA PHE A 17 -2.76 2.68 8.06
C PHE A 17 -3.70 1.68 8.77
N PRO A 18 -3.73 1.69 10.11
CA PRO A 18 -4.50 0.71 10.88
C PRO A 18 -6.01 0.95 10.79
N GLU A 19 -6.44 2.18 10.50
CA GLU A 19 -7.85 2.56 10.41
C GLU A 19 -8.07 3.69 9.40
N ARG A 20 -9.32 3.84 8.93
CA ARG A 20 -9.77 5.00 8.16
C ARG A 20 -11.20 5.33 8.55
N PHE A 21 -11.48 6.61 8.80
CA PHE A 21 -12.80 7.10 9.23
C PHE A 21 -13.37 6.35 10.46
N GLY A 22 -12.51 5.94 11.40
CA GLY A 22 -12.91 5.20 12.60
C GLY A 22 -13.17 3.71 12.41
N PHE A 23 -12.91 3.17 11.21
CA PHE A 23 -13.00 1.74 10.93
C PHE A 23 -11.62 1.10 10.86
N ALA A 24 -11.39 0.04 11.64
CA ALA A 24 -10.17 -0.74 11.59
C ALA A 24 -10.01 -1.42 10.22
N LEU A 25 -8.91 -1.10 9.53
CA LEU A 25 -8.55 -1.69 8.26
C LEU A 25 -7.80 -2.99 8.47
N THR A 26 -8.03 -3.94 7.58
CA THR A 26 -7.29 -5.19 7.44
C THR A 26 -6.60 -5.20 6.09
N TRP A 27 -5.29 -5.39 6.11
CA TRP A 27 -4.45 -5.50 4.92
C TRP A 27 -4.06 -6.95 4.67
N SER A 28 -4.66 -7.56 3.65
CA SER A 28 -4.41 -8.95 3.30
C SER A 28 -3.53 -9.06 2.06
N PRO A 29 -2.59 -10.03 2.00
CA PRO A 29 -1.85 -10.37 0.79
C PRO A 29 -2.76 -10.72 -0.39
N GLU A 30 -4.02 -11.08 -0.10
CA GLU A 30 -4.98 -11.40 -1.13
C GLU A 30 -5.44 -10.19 -1.94
N ASN A 31 -5.36 -9.02 -1.33
CA ASN A 31 -5.85 -7.75 -1.87
C ASN A 31 -4.73 -6.89 -2.44
N VAL A 32 -3.58 -7.48 -2.79
CA VAL A 32 -2.45 -6.79 -3.43
C VAL A 32 -2.34 -7.22 -4.89
N TYR A 33 -2.30 -6.25 -5.80
CA TYR A 33 -2.43 -6.47 -7.25
C TYR A 33 -1.47 -5.56 -8.04
N PRO A 34 -0.95 -5.98 -9.21
CA PRO A 34 -0.28 -5.08 -10.13
C PRO A 34 -1.29 -4.13 -10.81
N VAL A 35 -0.88 -2.90 -11.17
CA VAL A 35 -1.77 -1.91 -11.82
C VAL A 35 -2.08 -2.25 -13.28
N LYS A 36 -1.11 -2.84 -14.01
CA LYS A 36 -1.28 -3.31 -15.40
C LYS A 36 -0.68 -4.71 -15.55
N GLY A 37 -1.30 -5.52 -16.41
CA GLY A 37 -0.79 -6.83 -16.82
C GLY A 37 -1.68 -8.01 -16.39
N ALA A 38 -1.74 -9.03 -17.24
CA ALA A 38 -2.47 -10.26 -16.94
C ALA A 38 -1.60 -11.15 -16.05
N TRP A 39 -1.89 -11.21 -14.74
CA TRP A 39 -1.30 -12.23 -13.87
C TRP A 39 -2.30 -12.77 -12.86
N ARG A 40 -2.69 -14.03 -13.07
CA ARG A 40 -3.51 -14.83 -12.15
C ARG A 40 -2.79 -16.07 -11.58
N SER A 41 -1.47 -16.26 -11.77
CA SER A 41 -0.85 -17.56 -11.45
C SER A 41 0.31 -17.60 -10.43
N ARG A 42 0.95 -16.50 -10.01
CA ARG A 42 2.14 -16.53 -9.11
C ARG A 42 2.22 -15.29 -8.23
N ARG A 43 1.31 -15.24 -7.25
CA ARG A 43 1.24 -14.24 -6.16
C ARG A 43 2.55 -14.13 -5.35
N SER A 44 3.43 -15.13 -5.44
CA SER A 44 4.77 -15.16 -4.81
C SER A 44 5.80 -14.27 -5.51
N GLU A 45 5.56 -13.87 -6.77
CA GLU A 45 6.47 -13.10 -7.61
C GLU A 45 6.02 -11.63 -7.75
N LEU A 46 5.11 -11.16 -6.90
CA LEU A 46 4.64 -9.78 -6.91
C LEU A 46 5.76 -8.83 -6.43
N ASP A 47 6.56 -8.37 -7.38
CA ASP A 47 7.67 -7.44 -7.19
C ASP A 47 7.80 -6.53 -8.42
N VAL A 48 6.67 -5.93 -8.80
CA VAL A 48 6.56 -5.08 -9.99
C VAL A 48 6.55 -3.62 -9.60
N ARG A 49 6.94 -2.75 -10.54
CA ARG A 49 6.59 -1.32 -10.47
C ARG A 49 5.10 -1.16 -10.73
N ALA A 50 4.46 -0.22 -10.03
CA ALA A 50 3.01 0.03 -10.08
C ALA A 50 2.18 -1.17 -9.59
N TRP A 51 1.87 -1.17 -8.30
CA TRP A 51 0.93 -2.10 -7.66
C TRP A 51 -0.06 -1.34 -6.79
N HIS A 52 -1.21 -1.94 -6.48
CA HIS A 52 -2.23 -1.48 -5.55
C HIS A 52 -2.45 -2.49 -4.42
N ALA A 53 -2.76 -2.01 -3.23
CA ALA A 53 -3.28 -2.80 -2.13
C ALA A 53 -4.62 -2.22 -1.66
N HIS A 54 -5.58 -3.10 -1.36
CA HIS A 54 -6.86 -2.69 -0.81
C HIS A 54 -7.00 -3.10 0.65
N GLY A 55 -7.11 -2.10 1.52
CA GLY A 55 -7.52 -2.26 2.90
C GLY A 55 -9.03 -2.45 2.97
N THR A 56 -9.46 -3.46 3.72
CA THR A 56 -10.89 -3.75 3.95
C THR A 56 -11.21 -3.60 5.43
N TYR A 57 -12.41 -3.15 5.77
CA TYR A 57 -12.91 -3.20 7.14
C TYR A 57 -14.14 -4.11 7.22
N VAL A 58 -14.49 -4.53 8.43
CA VAL A 58 -15.73 -5.28 8.71
C VAL A 58 -16.80 -4.28 9.09
N ASN A 59 -17.90 -4.24 8.35
CA ASN A 59 -19.03 -3.36 8.65
C ASN A 59 -19.89 -3.91 9.81
N GLU A 60 -20.92 -3.16 10.19
CA GLU A 60 -21.88 -3.54 11.25
C GLU A 60 -22.59 -4.89 11.02
N TYR A 61 -22.66 -5.34 9.77
CA TYR A 61 -23.27 -6.61 9.38
C TYR A 61 -22.27 -7.78 9.32
N GLY A 62 -21.02 -7.57 9.77
CA GLY A 62 -19.97 -8.59 9.73
C GLY A 62 -19.39 -8.84 8.34
N LYS A 63 -19.69 -8.00 7.35
CA LYS A 63 -19.22 -8.16 5.97
C LYS A 63 -17.93 -7.37 5.74
N ALA A 64 -16.94 -8.02 5.12
CA ALA A 64 -15.75 -7.33 4.62
C ALA A 64 -16.13 -6.39 3.46
N VAL A 65 -15.81 -5.11 3.62
CA VAL A 65 -16.08 -4.06 2.63
C VAL A 65 -14.80 -3.29 2.32
N HIS A 66 -14.75 -2.69 1.14
CA HIS A 66 -13.62 -1.86 0.73
C HIS A 66 -13.50 -0.61 1.63
N GLY A 67 -12.32 -0.36 2.18
CA GLY A 67 -12.04 0.80 3.03
C GLY A 67 -11.10 1.82 2.41
N MET A 68 -10.00 1.35 1.83
CA MET A 68 -8.96 2.20 1.26
C MET A 68 -8.22 1.45 0.15
N THR A 69 -7.82 2.17 -0.90
CA THR A 69 -6.83 1.71 -1.86
C THR A 69 -5.57 2.53 -1.66
N VAL A 70 -4.41 1.89 -1.71
CA VAL A 70 -3.12 2.56 -1.85
C VAL A 70 -2.34 1.94 -3.00
N GLY A 71 -1.44 2.70 -3.61
CA GLY A 71 -0.56 2.22 -4.66
C GLY A 71 0.89 2.62 -4.48
N SER A 72 1.80 2.09 -5.28
CA SER A 72 3.17 2.64 -5.36
C SER A 72 3.77 2.38 -6.73
N TYR A 73 4.51 3.35 -7.26
CA TYR A 73 5.34 3.15 -8.46
C TYR A 73 6.69 2.46 -8.14
N SER A 74 7.03 2.29 -6.85
CA SER A 74 8.17 1.51 -6.39
C SER A 74 7.85 0.01 -6.34
N THR A 75 8.87 -0.82 -6.52
CA THR A 75 8.73 -2.27 -6.30
C THR A 75 8.48 -2.56 -4.82
N ILE A 76 7.82 -3.68 -4.52
CA ILE A 76 7.63 -4.09 -3.12
C ILE A 76 9.00 -4.29 -2.45
N THR A 77 9.99 -4.85 -3.15
CA THR A 77 11.35 -5.03 -2.62
C THR A 77 12.00 -3.73 -2.19
N ASP A 78 11.88 -2.68 -3.00
CA ASP A 78 12.46 -1.39 -2.67
C ASP A 78 11.71 -0.75 -1.50
N LEU A 79 10.38 -0.87 -1.48
CA LEU A 79 9.54 -0.26 -0.45
C LEU A 79 9.70 -0.92 0.92
N ILE A 80 9.84 -2.24 0.99
CA ILE A 80 9.99 -2.96 2.27
C ILE A 80 11.38 -2.82 2.91
N ARG A 81 12.30 -2.07 2.29
CA ARG A 81 13.59 -1.69 2.90
C ARG A 81 13.42 -0.57 3.93
N PHE A 82 12.35 0.20 3.81
CA PHE A 82 12.06 1.29 4.73
C PHE A 82 11.46 0.77 6.04
N GLN A 83 11.56 1.58 7.10
CA GLN A 83 10.98 1.26 8.40
C GLN A 83 9.49 1.51 8.46
N LYS A 84 9.02 2.58 7.81
CA LYS A 84 7.63 3.03 7.84
C LYS A 84 7.16 3.44 6.45
N LEU A 85 5.85 3.44 6.26
CA LEU A 85 5.15 3.86 5.04
C LEU A 85 4.32 5.10 5.32
N TYR A 86 4.15 5.93 4.31
CA TYR A 86 3.28 7.11 4.34
C TYR A 86 2.58 7.27 3.00
N VAL A 87 1.40 7.90 3.02
CA VAL A 87 0.65 8.24 1.80
C VAL A 87 1.06 9.63 1.35
N LEU A 88 1.39 9.76 0.07
CA LEU A 88 1.60 11.03 -0.60
C LEU A 88 0.26 11.76 -0.74
N PRO A 89 0.18 13.07 -0.45
CA PRO A 89 -1.11 13.75 -0.26
C PRO A 89 -2.06 13.83 -1.47
N ARG A 90 -1.61 13.49 -2.68
CA ARG A 90 -2.39 13.72 -3.91
C ARG A 90 -2.99 12.47 -4.54
N ASP A 91 -2.39 11.29 -4.36
CA ASP A 91 -2.66 10.17 -5.29
C ASP A 91 -2.91 8.81 -4.60
N ASP A 92 -3.15 8.77 -3.29
CA ASP A 92 -3.16 7.53 -2.49
C ASP A 92 -1.89 6.66 -2.73
N GLU A 93 -0.82 7.28 -3.24
CA GLU A 93 0.47 6.67 -3.48
C GLU A 93 1.21 6.53 -2.16
N VAL A 94 1.86 5.39 -1.95
CA VAL A 94 2.62 5.06 -0.76
C VAL A 94 4.10 5.00 -1.11
N ASP A 95 4.88 5.65 -0.26
CA ASP A 95 6.34 5.61 -0.29
C ASP A 95 6.90 5.29 1.11
N GLY A 96 8.20 5.01 1.17
CA GLY A 96 8.88 4.60 2.38
C GLY A 96 9.74 5.71 2.99
N TYR A 97 9.92 5.67 4.31
CA TYR A 97 10.82 6.57 5.02
C TYR A 97 11.50 5.88 6.22
N ASN A 98 12.70 6.38 6.56
CA ASN A 98 13.56 5.88 7.63
C ASN A 98 13.74 6.93 8.73
N GLY A 99 12.64 7.57 9.15
CA GLY A 99 12.66 8.64 10.15
C GLY A 99 11.49 8.56 11.12
N ASP A 100 11.48 9.49 12.08
CA ASP A 100 10.44 9.55 13.10
C ASP A 100 9.12 10.09 12.54
N ALA A 101 9.21 11.06 11.63
CA ALA A 101 8.09 11.66 10.92
C ALA A 101 8.23 11.47 9.40
N PRO A 102 7.11 11.35 8.65
CA PRO A 102 7.15 11.34 7.20
C PRO A 102 7.73 12.67 6.68
N PRO A 103 8.44 12.65 5.54
CA PRO A 103 8.95 13.87 4.94
C PRO A 103 7.79 14.81 4.57
N GLU A 104 8.03 16.13 4.65
CA GLU A 104 7.03 17.09 4.18
C GLU A 104 6.65 16.81 2.72
N PRO A 105 5.37 16.99 2.35
CA PRO A 105 4.95 16.84 0.97
C PRO A 105 5.84 17.70 0.07
N ARG A 106 6.48 17.08 -0.92
CA ARG A 106 7.16 17.86 -1.95
C ARG A 106 6.13 18.76 -2.61
N LYS A 107 6.27 20.07 -2.48
CA LYS A 107 5.60 21.02 -3.36
C LYS A 107 6.13 20.71 -4.76
N TYR A 108 5.33 20.04 -5.58
CA TYR A 108 5.66 19.88 -6.99
C TYR A 108 5.80 21.29 -7.56
N ILE A 109 7.02 21.65 -7.95
CA ILE A 109 7.25 22.82 -8.77
C ILE A 109 6.58 22.46 -10.08
N GLU A 110 5.45 23.12 -10.39
CA GLU A 110 4.88 23.04 -11.73
C GLU A 110 5.99 23.48 -12.68
N PHE A 111 6.48 22.55 -13.49
CA PHE A 111 7.34 22.92 -14.61
C PHE A 111 6.41 23.64 -15.59
N GLU A 112 6.50 24.97 -15.63
CA GLU A 112 5.94 25.75 -16.74
C GLU A 112 6.62 25.26 -18.03
N GLU A 113 5.82 24.75 -18.97
CA GLU A 113 6.24 24.46 -20.36
C GLU A 113 6.61 25.73 -21.12
#